data_AF-A0A2K5SDU7-F1
#
_entry.id   AF-A0A2K5SDU7-F1
#
_cell.length_a   1.000
_cell.length_b   1.000
_cell.length_c   1.000
_cell.angle_alpha   90.00
_cell.angle_beta   90.00
_cell.angle_gamma   90.00
#
_symmetry.space_group_name_H-M   'P 1'
#
loop_
_entity.id
_entity.type
_entity.pdbx_description
1 polymer ?
#
loop_
_entity_poly.entity_id
_entity_poly.type
_entity_poly.pdbx_seq_one_letter_code
_entity_poly.pdbx_strand_id
1 'polypeptide(L)'
;MHSLNQEIKAFSRNNLRKQCTRVTTLTGKKIIETWKDARIHVVEEVEPSSGGGCGYVQDLSSDLQVGVIKPWLLLGEYIDLPLNLVLVHCNAGVSRAAAIVIGFLMNSEQTSFTSAFSVVKNARPSICPNSGFMEQLRTYQEGKESNKCDRIQENSS
;
A
#
# COMPACT_ATOMS: atom_id res chain seq x y z
N MET A 1 -32.61 16.24 14.65
CA MET A 1 -31.42 15.69 13.97
C MET A 1 -31.46 16.15 12.53
N HIS A 2 -30.49 16.94 12.07
CA HIS A 2 -30.42 17.30 10.65
C HIS A 2 -29.97 16.07 9.85
N SER A 3 -30.53 15.91 8.65
CA SER A 3 -30.06 14.86 7.75
C SER A 3 -28.66 15.22 7.27
N LEU A 4 -27.77 14.23 7.14
CA LEU A 4 -26.43 14.39 6.56
C LEU A 4 -26.46 15.19 5.23
N ASN A 5 -27.48 14.97 4.40
CA ASN A 5 -27.66 15.71 3.15
C ASN A 5 -27.92 17.22 3.34
N GLN A 6 -28.57 17.61 4.43
CA GLN A 6 -28.78 19.02 4.77
C GLN A 6 -27.49 19.66 5.29
N GLU A 7 -26.71 18.94 6.08
CA GLU A 7 -25.40 19.41 6.55
C GLU A 7 -24.41 19.61 5.41
N ILE A 8 -24.37 18.68 4.44
CA ILE A 8 -23.52 18.81 3.24
C ILE A 8 -23.94 20.03 2.40
N LYS A 9 -25.24 20.25 2.21
CA LYS A 9 -25.76 21.42 1.45
C LYS A 9 -25.52 22.75 2.16
N ALA A 10 -25.54 22.75 3.50
CA ALA A 10 -25.27 23.94 4.31
C ALA A 10 -23.77 24.21 4.51
N PHE A 11 -22.90 23.27 4.17
CA PHE A 11 -21.47 23.39 4.40
C PHE A 11 -20.83 24.42 3.47
N SER A 12 -20.28 25.49 4.05
CA SER A 12 -19.54 26.50 3.29
C SER A 12 -18.21 25.96 2.80
N ARG A 13 -17.97 26.05 1.49
CA ARG A 13 -16.68 25.68 0.88
C ARG A 13 -15.50 26.49 1.43
N ASN A 14 -15.75 27.66 2.02
CA ASN A 14 -14.72 28.48 2.67
C ASN A 14 -14.19 27.87 3.97
N ASN A 15 -14.93 26.93 4.57
CA ASN A 15 -14.52 26.20 5.77
C ASN A 15 -13.73 24.92 5.45
N LEU A 16 -13.59 24.57 4.16
CA LEU A 16 -12.74 23.45 3.76
C LEU A 16 -11.28 23.79 4.08
N ARG A 17 -10.61 22.88 4.79
CA ARG A 17 -9.16 22.93 4.91
C ARG A 17 -8.56 22.93 3.51
N LYS A 18 -7.73 23.91 3.21
CA LYS A 18 -6.99 23.98 1.94
C LYS A 18 -6.07 22.75 1.89
N GLN A 19 -6.41 21.78 1.04
CA GLN A 19 -5.62 20.57 0.84
C GLN A 19 -4.67 20.82 -0.33
N CYS A 20 -3.40 20.49 -0.12
CA CYS A 20 -2.43 20.28 -1.17
C CYS A 20 -2.06 18.80 -1.21
N THR A 21 -1.96 18.24 -2.40
CA THR A 21 -1.57 16.85 -2.61
C THR A 21 -0.19 16.85 -3.24
N ARG A 22 0.81 16.29 -2.56
CA ARG A 22 2.10 16.00 -3.17
C ARG A 22 2.00 14.68 -3.93
N VAL A 23 2.22 14.71 -5.22
CA VAL A 23 2.17 13.56 -6.12
C VAL A 23 3.58 13.30 -6.64
N THR A 24 4.02 12.05 -6.59
CA THR A 24 5.26 11.61 -7.25
C THR A 24 4.88 10.83 -8.49
N THR A 25 5.31 11.29 -9.66
CA THR A 25 5.01 10.65 -10.94
C THR A 25 5.84 9.38 -11.12
N LEU A 26 5.47 8.56 -12.11
CA LEU A 26 6.26 7.38 -12.52
C LEU A 26 7.68 7.73 -12.99
N THR A 27 7.91 8.99 -13.39
CA THR A 27 9.22 9.51 -13.79
C THR A 27 10.05 10.02 -12.60
N GLY A 28 9.53 9.92 -11.37
CA GLY A 28 10.18 10.43 -10.17
C GLY A 28 10.03 11.94 -9.94
N LYS A 29 9.25 12.63 -10.78
CA LYS A 29 8.98 14.06 -10.60
C LYS A 29 8.00 14.25 -9.46
N LYS A 30 8.30 15.19 -8.56
CA LYS A 30 7.39 15.59 -7.50
C LYS A 30 6.59 16.81 -7.96
N ILE A 31 5.27 16.72 -7.89
CA ILE A 31 4.36 17.81 -8.19
C ILE A 31 3.47 18.07 -6.98
N ILE A 32 3.16 19.34 -6.74
CA ILE A 32 2.19 19.74 -5.72
C ILE A 32 0.92 20.19 -6.44
N GLU A 33 -0.15 19.44 -6.24
CA GLU A 33 -1.49 19.81 -6.68
C GLU A 33 -2.16 20.65 -5.59
N THR A 34 -2.56 21.87 -5.92
CA THR A 34 -3.32 22.74 -5.03
C THR A 34 -4.64 23.12 -5.68
N TRP A 35 -5.74 22.93 -4.95
CA TRP A 35 -7.05 23.38 -5.40
C TRP A 35 -7.23 24.87 -5.09
N LYS A 36 -7.39 25.70 -6.13
CA LYS A 36 -7.78 27.12 -6.02
C LYS A 36 -8.94 27.39 -6.97
N ASP A 37 -10.02 28.00 -6.46
CA ASP A 37 -11.17 28.45 -7.26
C ASP A 37 -11.73 27.39 -8.23
N ALA A 38 -11.86 26.15 -7.72
CA ALA A 38 -12.29 24.97 -8.47
C ALA A 38 -11.38 24.56 -9.66
N ARG A 39 -10.14 25.07 -9.71
CA ARG A 39 -9.10 24.65 -10.64
C ARG A 39 -7.94 24.01 -9.89
N ILE A 40 -7.34 22.99 -10.49
CA ILE A 40 -6.13 22.36 -9.99
C ILE A 40 -4.94 23.14 -10.52
N HIS A 41 -4.14 23.69 -9.61
CA HIS A 41 -2.83 24.25 -9.93
C HIS A 41 -1.76 23.20 -9.61
N VAL A 42 -0.93 22.88 -10.60
CA VAL A 42 0.17 21.94 -10.46
C VAL A 42 1.48 22.72 -10.49
N VAL A 43 2.28 22.59 -9.44
CA VAL A 43 3.63 23.19 -9.37
C VAL A 43 4.65 22.05 -9.25
N GLU A 44 5.66 22.05 -10.13
CA GLU A 44 6.76 21.09 -10.07
C GLU A 44 7.73 21.51 -8.94
N GLU A 45 7.99 20.60 -8.00
CA GLU A 45 8.99 20.82 -6.94
C GLU A 45 10.38 20.75 -7.60
N VAL A 46 11.05 21.90 -7.75
CA VAL A 46 12.47 21.93 -8.15
C VAL A 46 13.31 21.60 -6.92
N GLU A 47 13.71 20.33 -6.80
CA GLU A 47 14.60 19.87 -5.74
C GLU A 47 16.01 20.45 -5.96
N PRO A 48 16.66 21.02 -4.92
CA PRO A 48 18.10 21.25 -4.95
C PRO A 48 18.80 19.89 -5.01
N SER A 49 19.79 19.79 -5.89
CA SER A 49 20.59 18.60 -6.13
C SER A 49 21.25 18.07 -4.85
N SER A 50 20.62 17.12 -4.16
CA SER A 50 21.27 16.31 -3.14
C SER A 50 20.45 15.08 -2.76
N GLY A 51 20.92 13.92 -3.22
CA GLY A 51 20.86 12.65 -2.48
C GLY A 51 19.52 11.91 -2.42
N GLY A 52 19.33 10.95 -3.35
CA GLY A 52 18.88 9.57 -3.06
C GLY A 52 17.73 9.35 -2.06
N GLY A 53 16.71 10.19 -2.01
CA GLY A 53 15.55 9.99 -1.15
C GLY A 53 14.57 8.99 -1.75
N CYS A 54 14.44 7.82 -1.12
CA CYS A 54 13.46 6.79 -1.49
C CYS A 54 12.01 7.32 -1.47
N GLY A 55 11.18 6.84 -2.40
CA GLY A 55 9.82 7.33 -2.68
C GLY A 55 8.74 6.96 -1.63
N TYR A 56 9.07 6.98 -0.34
CA TYR A 56 8.11 6.75 0.74
C TYR A 56 8.33 7.71 1.91
N VAL A 57 7.28 7.92 2.71
CA VAL A 57 7.29 8.79 3.89
C VAL A 57 7.54 7.92 5.12
N GLN A 58 8.53 8.29 5.93
CA GLN A 58 8.91 7.59 7.14
C GLN A 58 8.07 8.09 8.32
N ASP A 59 7.30 7.21 8.97
CA ASP A 59 6.53 7.49 10.19
C ASP A 59 7.29 6.96 11.41
N LEU A 60 7.32 7.72 12.51
CA LEU A 60 8.11 7.46 13.72
C LEU A 60 7.25 7.37 15.00
N SER A 61 5.92 7.30 14.87
CA SER A 61 5.02 7.19 16.04
C SER A 61 5.04 5.79 16.67
N SER A 62 4.88 5.70 18.00
CA SER A 62 5.15 4.52 18.83
C SER A 62 3.88 3.86 19.41
N ASP A 63 2.91 3.47 18.57
CA ASP A 63 1.61 2.94 19.03
C ASP A 63 1.30 1.50 18.57
N LEU A 64 2.28 0.58 18.57
CA LEU A 64 2.15 -0.63 17.76
C LEU A 64 1.87 -1.99 18.46
N GLN A 65 0.86 -2.69 17.95
CA GLN A 65 0.68 -4.15 18.01
C GLN A 65 1.37 -4.91 16.84
N VAL A 66 2.42 -5.71 17.13
CA VAL A 66 3.14 -6.56 16.15
C VAL A 66 2.51 -7.96 16.04
N GLY A 67 2.33 -8.48 14.82
CA GLY A 67 2.06 -9.90 14.54
C GLY A 67 3.23 -10.56 13.79
N VAL A 68 3.67 -11.73 14.25
CA VAL A 68 4.76 -12.51 13.62
C VAL A 68 4.18 -13.43 12.54
N ILE A 69 4.61 -13.28 11.28
CA ILE A 69 4.18 -14.15 10.17
C ILE A 69 5.17 -15.30 9.97
N LYS A 70 6.47 -14.98 9.95
CA LYS A 70 7.60 -15.92 9.92
C LYS A 70 8.76 -15.36 10.75
N PRO A 71 9.79 -16.16 11.09
CA PRO A 71 10.94 -15.69 11.85
C PRO A 71 11.63 -14.43 11.30
N TRP A 72 11.42 -14.11 10.01
CA TRP A 72 12.02 -12.98 9.29
C TRP A 72 11.00 -11.96 8.76
N LEU A 73 9.69 -12.24 8.91
CA LEU A 73 8.62 -11.45 8.29
C LEU A 73 7.58 -11.09 9.34
N LEU A 74 7.56 -9.81 9.70
CA LEU A 74 6.66 -9.27 10.72
C LEU A 74 5.65 -8.33 10.05
N LEU A 75 4.38 -8.51 10.39
CA LEU A 75 3.36 -7.50 10.11
C LEU A 75 3.22 -6.64 11.36
N GLY A 76 3.81 -5.46 11.29
CA GLY A 76 3.78 -4.47 12.37
C GLY A 76 4.27 -3.11 11.86
N GLU A 77 4.47 -2.17 12.77
CA GLU A 77 5.15 -0.88 12.65
C GLU A 77 6.35 -0.79 13.63
N TYR A 78 7.52 -1.03 13.08
CA TYR A 78 8.89 -0.85 13.56
C TYR A 78 9.42 -1.82 14.63
N ILE A 79 10.52 -2.51 14.27
CA ILE A 79 11.42 -3.20 15.18
C ILE A 79 12.84 -2.85 14.73
N ASP A 80 13.59 -2.22 15.64
CA ASP A 80 15.02 -1.95 15.50
C ASP A 80 15.78 -3.17 16.05
N LEU A 81 16.06 -4.16 15.20
CA LEU A 81 16.83 -5.35 15.57
C LEU A 81 17.87 -5.70 14.49
N PRO A 82 19.05 -6.23 14.87
CA PRO A 82 20.23 -6.41 14.02
C PRO A 82 20.14 -7.61 13.05
N LEU A 83 18.93 -7.99 12.64
CA LEU A 83 18.66 -9.01 11.64
C LEU A 83 17.95 -8.34 10.46
N ASN A 84 18.11 -8.86 9.24
CA ASN A 84 17.44 -8.36 8.03
C ASN A 84 15.92 -8.53 8.15
N LEU A 85 15.29 -7.66 8.93
CA LEU A 85 13.88 -7.68 9.28
C LEU A 85 13.17 -6.65 8.42
N VAL A 86 12.19 -7.13 7.65
CA VAL A 86 11.35 -6.27 6.83
C VAL A 86 9.99 -6.14 7.51
N LEU A 87 9.62 -4.89 7.71
CA LEU A 87 8.39 -4.48 8.33
C LEU A 87 7.49 -3.80 7.29
N VAL A 88 6.29 -4.33 7.12
CA VAL A 88 5.30 -3.76 6.19
C VAL A 88 4.12 -3.23 7.00
N HIS A 89 3.89 -1.92 6.96
CA HIS A 89 2.80 -1.28 7.70
C HIS A 89 1.87 -0.44 6.79
N CYS A 90 0.71 -0.14 7.34
CA CYS A 90 -0.20 0.90 6.88
C CYS A 90 -0.96 1.40 8.11
N ASN A 91 -1.86 2.37 7.97
CA ASN A 91 -2.56 2.99 9.11
C ASN A 91 -3.14 2.02 10.18
N ALA A 92 -3.55 0.80 9.81
CA ALA A 92 -4.05 -0.19 10.78
C ALA A 92 -3.43 -1.60 10.60
N GLY A 93 -2.58 -1.78 9.60
CA GLY A 93 -2.11 -3.11 9.20
C GLY A 93 -3.22 -4.07 8.77
N VAL A 94 -4.39 -3.57 8.34
CA VAL A 94 -5.57 -4.38 8.00
C VAL A 94 -5.69 -4.64 6.51
N SER A 95 -5.50 -3.61 5.68
CA SER A 95 -5.84 -3.66 4.25
C SER A 95 -4.63 -3.57 3.34
N ARG A 96 -4.04 -2.36 3.16
CA ARG A 96 -2.88 -2.12 2.28
C ARG A 96 -1.68 -3.00 2.62
N ALA A 97 -1.20 -2.97 3.87
CA ALA A 97 -0.05 -3.76 4.30
C ALA A 97 -0.29 -5.27 4.12
N ALA A 98 -1.47 -5.75 4.52
CA ALA A 98 -1.85 -7.14 4.37
C ALA A 98 -1.83 -7.57 2.89
N ALA A 99 -2.38 -6.76 1.98
CA ALA A 99 -2.39 -7.06 0.55
C ALA A 99 -0.98 -7.19 -0.03
N ILE A 100 -0.07 -6.27 0.32
CA ILE A 100 1.34 -6.32 -0.12
C ILE A 100 2.02 -7.59 0.38
N VAL A 101 1.84 -7.95 1.64
CA VAL A 101 2.45 -9.15 2.21
C VAL A 101 1.89 -10.44 1.59
N ILE A 102 0.58 -10.50 1.34
CA ILE A 102 -0.04 -11.63 0.62
C ILE A 102 0.56 -11.75 -0.78
N GLY A 103 0.63 -10.65 -1.53
CA GLY A 103 1.21 -10.63 -2.86
C GLY A 103 2.70 -11.02 -2.87
N PHE A 104 3.46 -10.58 -1.87
CA PHE A 104 4.85 -10.99 -1.68
C PHE A 104 4.97 -12.50 -1.50
N LEU A 105 4.18 -13.11 -0.61
CA LEU A 105 4.21 -14.57 -0.38
C LEU A 105 3.81 -15.35 -1.63
N MET A 106 2.75 -14.92 -2.33
CA MET A 106 2.38 -15.47 -3.63
C MET A 106 3.53 -15.35 -4.64
N ASN A 107 4.32 -14.29 -4.55
CA ASN A 107 5.44 -14.08 -5.44
C ASN A 107 6.65 -14.96 -5.11
N SER A 108 7.11 -14.92 -3.87
CA SER A 108 8.37 -15.54 -3.44
C SER A 108 8.25 -17.05 -3.23
N GLU A 109 7.09 -17.53 -2.78
CA GLU A 109 6.87 -18.93 -2.42
C GLU A 109 6.04 -19.69 -3.45
N GLN A 110 5.64 -19.03 -4.55
CA GLN A 110 4.81 -19.63 -5.61
C GLN A 110 3.51 -20.26 -5.10
N THR A 111 2.97 -19.73 -4.00
CA THR A 111 1.74 -20.23 -3.38
C THR A 111 0.50 -19.55 -3.97
N SER A 112 -0.64 -20.24 -3.95
CA SER A 112 -1.92 -19.63 -4.31
C SER A 112 -2.31 -18.51 -3.35
N PHE A 113 -3.16 -17.61 -3.84
CA PHE A 113 -3.79 -16.54 -3.08
C PHE A 113 -4.42 -17.06 -1.79
N THR A 114 -5.20 -18.14 -1.86
CA THR A 114 -5.89 -18.71 -0.69
C THR A 114 -4.91 -19.18 0.38
N SER A 115 -3.80 -19.81 -0.03
CA SER A 115 -2.76 -20.26 0.90
C SER A 115 -2.03 -19.08 1.54
N ALA A 116 -1.55 -18.14 0.73
CA ALA A 116 -0.87 -16.94 1.20
C ALA A 116 -1.76 -16.10 2.13
N PHE A 117 -3.02 -15.89 1.75
CA PHE A 117 -4.01 -15.20 2.58
C PHE A 117 -4.18 -15.88 3.94
N SER A 118 -4.29 -17.21 3.96
CA SER A 118 -4.46 -17.97 5.20
C SER A 118 -3.25 -17.84 6.13
N VAL A 119 -2.03 -17.90 5.57
CA VAL A 119 -0.80 -17.68 6.34
C VAL A 119 -0.82 -16.31 7.02
N VAL A 120 -1.14 -15.25 6.28
CA VAL A 120 -1.19 -13.89 6.82
C VAL A 120 -2.34 -13.71 7.80
N LYS A 121 -3.50 -14.32 7.55
CA LYS A 121 -4.67 -14.29 8.44
C LYS A 121 -4.42 -14.99 9.77
N ASN A 122 -3.71 -16.11 9.75
CA ASN A 122 -3.34 -16.84 10.97
C ASN A 122 -2.34 -16.04 11.82
N ALA A 123 -1.39 -15.37 11.17
CA ALA A 123 -0.42 -14.50 11.85
C ALA A 123 -1.05 -13.21 12.39
N ARG A 124 -2.02 -12.65 11.67
CA ARG A 124 -2.75 -11.43 12.06
C ARG A 124 -4.25 -11.58 11.76
N PRO A 125 -5.06 -12.03 12.73
CA PRO A 125 -6.50 -12.26 12.54
C PRO A 125 -7.30 -11.02 12.12
N SER A 126 -6.80 -9.81 12.36
CA SER A 126 -7.48 -8.57 11.98
C SER A 126 -7.35 -8.19 10.51
N ILE A 127 -6.55 -8.89 9.70
CA ILE A 127 -6.42 -8.53 8.28
C ILE A 127 -7.76 -8.65 7.56
N CYS A 128 -8.01 -7.66 6.71
CA CYS A 128 -9.15 -7.55 5.83
C CYS A 128 -8.77 -6.62 4.67
N PRO A 129 -8.01 -7.11 3.68
CA PRO A 129 -7.82 -6.39 2.42
C PRO A 129 -9.17 -5.99 1.82
N ASN A 130 -9.25 -4.79 1.24
CA ASN A 130 -10.48 -4.36 0.60
C ASN A 130 -10.75 -5.20 -0.65
N SER A 131 -11.99 -5.15 -1.16
CA SER A 131 -12.39 -5.94 -2.34
C SER A 131 -11.49 -5.72 -3.55
N GLY A 132 -11.07 -4.48 -3.81
CA GLY A 132 -10.15 -4.15 -4.91
C GLY A 132 -8.80 -4.86 -4.79
N PHE A 133 -8.19 -4.87 -3.60
CA PHE A 133 -6.96 -5.62 -3.36
C PHE A 133 -7.17 -7.13 -3.46
N MET A 134 -8.29 -7.64 -2.95
CA MET A 134 -8.63 -9.07 -3.05
C MET A 134 -8.82 -9.51 -4.51
N GLU A 135 -9.33 -8.64 -5.36
CA GLU A 135 -9.48 -8.88 -6.80
C GLU A 135 -8.13 -8.78 -7.52
N GLN A 136 -7.36 -7.72 -7.28
CA GLN A 136 -6.02 -7.55 -7.84
C GLN A 136 -5.10 -8.73 -7.52
N LEU A 137 -5.15 -9.26 -6.30
CA LEU A 137 -4.36 -10.43 -5.90
C LEU A 137 -4.82 -11.72 -6.62
N ARG A 138 -6.12 -11.89 -6.86
CA ARG A 138 -6.64 -13.03 -7.62
C ARG A 138 -6.26 -12.94 -9.09
N THR A 139 -6.41 -11.79 -9.73
CA THR A 139 -5.97 -11.54 -11.11
C THR A 139 -4.45 -11.74 -11.25
N TYR A 140 -3.67 -11.35 -10.24
CA TYR A 140 -2.23 -11.61 -10.21
C TYR A 140 -1.90 -13.11 -10.22
N GLN A 141 -2.68 -13.94 -9.54
CA GLN A 141 -2.50 -15.41 -9.59
C GLN A 141 -2.80 -15.96 -10.98
N GLU A 142 -3.90 -15.55 -11.62
CA GLU A 142 -4.28 -15.98 -12.96
C GLU A 142 -3.18 -15.66 -13.98
N GLY A 143 -2.65 -14.43 -13.93
CA GLY A 143 -1.51 -14.03 -14.76
C GLY A 143 -0.26 -14.88 -14.51
N LYS A 144 -0.02 -15.34 -13.28
CA LYS A 144 1.09 -16.26 -12.98
C LYS A 144 0.88 -17.65 -13.57
N GLU A 145 -0.33 -18.15 -13.60
CA GLU A 145 -0.65 -19.46 -14.18
C GLU A 145 -0.49 -19.45 -15.70
N SER A 146 -0.88 -18.35 -16.38
CA SER A 146 -0.62 -18.17 -17.81
C SER A 146 0.88 -18.16 -18.13
N ASN A 147 1.68 -17.41 -17.38
CA ASN A 147 3.14 -17.35 -17.56
C ASN A 147 3.87 -18.66 -17.18
N LYS A 148 3.22 -19.55 -16.41
CA LYS A 148 3.77 -20.87 -16.08
C LYS A 148 3.67 -21.83 -17.27
N CYS A 149 2.62 -21.72 -18.09
CA CYS A 149 2.46 -22.51 -19.31
C CYS A 149 3.53 -22.16 -20.35
N ASP A 150 3.89 -20.88 -20.46
CA ASP A 150 4.92 -20.42 -21.40
C ASP A 150 6.34 -20.91 -21.03
N ARG A 151 6.67 -20.97 -19.73
CA ARG A 151 7.98 -21.48 -19.26
C ARG A 151 8.16 -23.00 -19.38
N ILE A 152 7.09 -23.77 -19.52
CA ILE A 152 7.19 -25.23 -19.73
C ILE A 152 7.60 -25.53 -21.19
N GLN A 153 7.27 -24.64 -22.13
CA GLN A 153 7.66 -24.80 -23.54
C GLN A 153 9.14 -24.47 -23.81
N GLU A 154 9.77 -23.59 -23.02
CA GLU A 154 11.20 -23.26 -23.19
C GLU A 154 12.18 -24.26 -22.55
N ASN A 155 11.74 -25.11 -21.61
CA ASN A 155 12.62 -26.11 -20.97
C ASN A 155 12.54 -27.52 -21.61
N SER A 156 11.89 -27.64 -22.78
CA SER A 156 11.72 -28.91 -23.51
C SER A 156 12.44 -28.94 -24.86
N SER A 157 13.40 -28.04 -25.11
CA SER A 157 14.24 -27.99 -26.32
C SER A 157 15.71 -28.16 -26.00
#